data_AF-A0A2E7T9T1-F1
#
_entry.id   AF-A0A2E7T9T1-F1
#
_cell.length_a   1.000
_cell.length_b   1.000
_cell.length_c   1.000
_cell.angle_alpha   90.00
_cell.angle_beta   90.00
_cell.angle_gamma   90.00
#
_symmetry.space_group_name_H-M   'P 1'
#
loop_
_entity.id
_entity.type
_entity.pdbx_description
1 polymer ?
#
loop_
_entity_poly.entity_id
_entity_poly.type
_entity_poly.pdbx_seq_one_letter_code
_entity_poly.pdbx_strand_id
1 'polypeptide(L)'
;MLLFILWSTAVAATPTVVTDISPTHSLVSQVMQGVGQPHLVVPSEASPHNYIMRPSNAQSLATADVVFWISRGLTPWVGNFLDKLNKDVRSVELISTPGTTVLSYRNTAIFEDYVDGHNHEGHEEHEGHEEHEGHEEHEGHE
;
A
#
# COMPACT_ATOMS: atom_id res chain seq x y z
N MET A 1 -34.36 35.05 38.98
CA MET A 1 -34.13 33.65 38.55
C MET A 1 -32.76 33.61 37.89
N LEU A 2 -31.73 33.06 38.55
CA LEU A 2 -30.37 32.97 38.01
C LEU A 2 -30.31 31.75 37.07
N LEU A 3 -30.03 31.98 35.79
CA LEU A 3 -29.81 30.92 34.80
C LEU A 3 -28.34 30.49 34.86
N PHE A 4 -28.08 29.30 35.40
CA PHE A 4 -26.76 28.67 35.36
C PHE A 4 -26.58 27.95 34.02
N ILE A 5 -25.62 28.40 33.21
CA ILE A 5 -25.22 27.71 31.98
C ILE A 5 -24.14 26.70 32.36
N LEU A 6 -24.47 25.41 32.30
CA LEU A 6 -23.48 24.33 32.38
C LEU A 6 -22.76 24.24 31.04
N TRP A 7 -21.48 24.63 31.01
CA TRP A 7 -20.62 24.36 29.86
C TRP A 7 -20.28 22.87 29.84
N SER A 8 -20.91 22.13 28.94
CA SER A 8 -20.55 20.75 28.66
C SER A 8 -19.31 20.75 27.76
N THR A 9 -18.21 20.15 28.24
CA THR A 9 -17.02 19.92 27.41
C THR A 9 -17.35 18.81 26.40
N ALA A 10 -17.58 19.17 25.14
CA ALA A 10 -17.77 18.18 24.09
C ALA A 10 -16.48 17.39 23.87
N VAL A 11 -16.49 16.10 24.18
CA VAL A 11 -15.43 15.16 23.81
C VAL A 11 -15.77 14.64 22.41
N ALA A 12 -15.00 15.05 21.40
CA ALA A 12 -15.14 14.54 20.04
C ALA A 12 -14.64 13.10 19.97
N ALA A 13 -15.35 12.23 19.24
CA ALA A 13 -14.87 10.87 18.99
C ALA A 13 -13.63 10.90 18.08
N THR A 14 -12.66 10.03 18.35
CA THR A 14 -11.50 9.84 17.48
C THR A 14 -11.97 9.33 16.11
N PRO A 15 -11.58 9.98 14.99
CA PRO A 15 -11.98 9.55 13.66
C PRO A 15 -11.31 8.21 13.29
N THR A 16 -12.05 7.38 12.58
CA THR A 16 -11.55 6.14 11.99
C THR A 16 -10.82 6.46 10.69
N VAL A 17 -9.49 6.37 10.71
CA VAL A 17 -8.64 6.72 9.57
C VAL A 17 -7.98 5.47 9.01
N VAL A 18 -7.98 5.32 7.69
CA VAL A 18 -7.33 4.22 6.98
C VAL A 18 -6.29 4.77 6.00
N THR A 19 -5.19 4.03 5.85
CA THR A 19 -4.09 4.35 4.94
C THR A 19 -3.72 3.15 4.07
N ASP A 20 -3.28 3.40 2.84
CA ASP A 20 -3.00 2.35 1.87
C ASP A 20 -1.70 1.59 2.18
N ILE A 21 -0.58 2.31 2.31
CA ILE A 21 0.77 1.75 2.46
C ILE A 21 1.56 2.42 3.60
N SER A 22 2.64 1.77 4.05
CA SER A 22 3.43 2.21 5.21
C SER A 22 3.95 3.65 5.13
N PRO A 23 4.43 4.18 3.98
CA PRO A 23 4.80 5.59 3.87
C PRO A 23 3.65 6.55 4.20
N THR A 24 2.45 6.29 3.68
CA THR A 24 1.25 7.08 3.97
C THR A 24 0.85 6.96 5.44
N HIS A 25 0.88 5.74 5.98
CA HIS A 25 0.60 5.46 7.39
C HIS A 25 1.51 6.25 8.33
N SER A 26 2.80 6.30 8.06
CA SER A 26 3.77 7.04 8.87
C SER A 26 3.46 8.54 8.93
N LEU A 27 3.16 9.16 7.78
CA LEU A 27 2.81 10.58 7.70
C LEU A 27 1.52 10.89 8.48
N VAL A 28 0.50 10.06 8.28
CA VAL A 28 -0.81 10.24 8.95
C VAL A 28 -0.69 9.99 10.44
N SER A 29 0.09 8.99 10.87
CA SER A 29 0.33 8.68 12.29
C SER A 29 1.00 9.84 13.03
N GLN A 30 1.92 10.55 12.38
CA GLN A 30 2.54 11.75 12.95
C GLN A 30 1.51 12.86 13.18
N VAL A 31 0.61 13.08 12.23
CA VAL A 31 -0.48 14.07 12.37
C VAL A 31 -1.48 13.64 13.46
N MET A 32 -1.73 12.34 13.60
CA MET A 32 -2.69 11.79 14.58
C MET A 32 -2.09 11.57 15.99
N GLN A 33 -0.85 12.00 16.24
CA GLN A 33 -0.19 11.81 17.53
C GLN A 33 -1.03 12.40 18.67
N GLY A 34 -1.33 11.57 19.68
CA GLY A 34 -2.17 11.96 20.82
C GLY A 34 -3.69 11.90 20.59
N VAL A 35 -4.14 11.54 19.37
CA VAL A 35 -5.55 11.45 18.99
C VAL A 35 -5.96 10.00 18.66
N GLY A 36 -5.11 9.27 17.93
CA GLY A 36 -5.39 7.89 17.52
C GLY A 36 -4.27 7.31 16.65
N GLN A 37 -4.55 6.18 15.99
CA GLN A 37 -3.65 5.57 15.02
C GLN A 37 -4.44 5.17 13.77
N PRO A 38 -3.92 5.44 12.56
CA PRO A 38 -4.57 4.98 11.34
C PRO A 38 -4.41 3.47 11.18
N HIS A 39 -5.40 2.84 10.55
CA HIS A 39 -5.32 1.44 10.10
C HIS A 39 -4.49 1.37 8.81
N LEU A 40 -3.54 0.44 8.75
CA LEU A 40 -2.73 0.19 7.56
C LEU A 40 -3.33 -0.96 6.75
N VAL A 41 -3.61 -0.74 5.46
CA VAL A 41 -4.17 -1.79 4.60
C VAL A 41 -3.10 -2.77 4.14
N VAL A 42 -2.02 -2.30 3.53
CA VAL A 42 -0.91 -3.15 3.08
C VAL A 42 0.19 -3.14 4.14
N PRO A 43 0.42 -4.26 4.85
CA PRO A 43 1.52 -4.36 5.81
C PRO A 43 2.86 -4.13 5.13
N SER A 44 3.87 -3.67 5.88
CA SER A 44 5.20 -3.37 5.37
C SER A 44 5.89 -4.55 4.69
N GLU A 45 5.52 -5.78 5.06
CA GLU A 45 6.08 -7.03 4.53
C GLU A 45 5.44 -7.44 3.20
N ALA A 46 4.35 -6.78 2.78
CA ALA A 46 3.61 -7.09 1.58
C ALA A 46 3.83 -6.05 0.48
N SER A 47 3.98 -6.53 -0.76
CA SER A 47 4.04 -5.64 -1.93
C SER A 47 2.65 -5.12 -2.31
N PRO A 48 2.46 -3.80 -2.49
CA PRO A 48 1.18 -3.21 -2.94
C PRO A 48 0.71 -3.70 -4.31
N HIS A 49 1.64 -4.12 -5.18
CA HIS A 49 1.33 -4.57 -6.54
C HIS A 49 0.67 -5.96 -6.58
N ASN A 50 0.97 -6.82 -5.60
CA ASN A 50 0.47 -8.20 -5.51
C ASN A 50 -0.43 -8.40 -4.29
N TYR A 51 -0.91 -7.31 -3.70
CA TYR A 51 -1.66 -7.38 -2.46
C TYR A 51 -3.08 -7.90 -2.69
N ILE A 52 -3.43 -8.99 -2.01
CA ILE A 52 -4.79 -9.52 -1.98
C ILE A 52 -5.51 -8.91 -0.77
N MET A 53 -6.57 -8.14 -1.04
CA MET A 53 -7.34 -7.48 0.01
C MET A 53 -8.01 -8.50 0.94
N ARG A 54 -7.63 -8.45 2.23
CA ARG A 54 -8.25 -9.26 3.28
C ARG A 54 -9.65 -8.73 3.59
N PRO A 55 -10.62 -9.59 3.96
CA PRO A 55 -11.97 -9.16 4.35
C PRO A 55 -11.98 -8.09 5.46
N SER A 56 -11.09 -8.21 6.44
CA SER A 56 -10.94 -7.21 7.52
C SER A 56 -10.53 -5.84 6.99
N ASN A 57 -9.71 -5.78 5.95
CA ASN A 57 -9.26 -4.52 5.36
C ASN A 57 -10.33 -3.88 4.48
N ALA A 58 -11.08 -4.69 3.74
CA ALA A 58 -12.27 -4.22 3.04
C ALA A 58 -13.28 -3.61 4.02
N GLN A 59 -13.50 -4.27 5.17
CA GLN A 59 -14.36 -3.75 6.22
C GLN A 59 -13.83 -2.42 6.77
N SER A 60 -12.54 -2.32 7.11
CA SER A 60 -11.93 -1.07 7.58
C SER A 60 -12.13 0.07 6.58
N LEU A 61 -11.92 -0.17 5.28
CA LEU A 61 -12.15 0.82 4.22
C LEU A 61 -13.62 1.25 4.13
N ALA A 62 -14.55 0.31 4.24
CA ALA A 62 -15.99 0.58 4.15
C ALA A 62 -16.53 1.40 5.34
N THR A 63 -15.92 1.23 6.52
CA THR A 63 -16.36 1.93 7.75
C THR A 63 -15.54 3.17 8.08
N ALA A 64 -14.47 3.46 7.33
CA ALA A 64 -13.62 4.61 7.58
C ALA A 64 -14.39 5.93 7.50
N ASP A 65 -13.98 6.88 8.33
CA ASP A 65 -14.38 8.29 8.20
C ASP A 65 -13.53 8.96 7.11
N VAL A 66 -12.23 8.65 7.07
CA VAL A 66 -11.30 9.16 6.06
C VAL A 66 -10.31 8.09 5.59
N VAL A 67 -10.06 8.03 4.28
CA VAL A 67 -9.04 7.17 3.67
C VAL A 67 -7.99 8.04 2.99
N PHE A 68 -6.73 7.93 3.40
CA PHE A 68 -5.59 8.56 2.74
C PHE A 68 -4.81 7.52 1.93
N TRP A 69 -4.51 7.82 0.68
CA TRP A 69 -3.84 6.87 -0.21
C TRP A 69 -3.07 7.61 -1.30
N ILE A 70 -2.03 6.99 -1.86
CA ILE A 70 -1.12 7.69 -2.76
C ILE A 70 -1.79 8.01 -4.09
N SER A 71 -2.19 6.97 -4.83
CA SER A 71 -2.79 7.12 -6.16
C SER A 71 -3.37 5.81 -6.69
N ARG A 72 -4.25 5.92 -7.69
CA ARG A 72 -4.70 4.74 -8.48
C ARG A 72 -3.56 4.03 -9.19
N GLY A 73 -2.46 4.73 -9.49
CA GLY A 73 -1.28 4.14 -10.13
C GLY A 73 -0.52 3.18 -9.23
N LEU A 74 -0.66 3.30 -7.90
CA LEU A 74 0.06 2.46 -6.93
C LEU A 74 -0.87 1.45 -6.25
N THR A 75 -2.06 1.88 -5.85
CA THR A 75 -3.05 1.07 -5.13
C THR A 75 -4.41 1.13 -5.84
N PRO A 76 -4.51 0.67 -7.11
CA PRO A 76 -5.73 0.78 -7.92
C PRO A 76 -6.94 0.13 -7.26
N TRP A 77 -6.72 -0.96 -6.51
CA TRP A 77 -7.74 -1.66 -5.76
C TRP A 77 -8.37 -0.82 -4.64
N VAL A 78 -7.67 0.19 -4.07
CA VAL A 78 -8.26 1.13 -3.11
C VAL A 78 -9.30 1.97 -3.83
N GLY A 79 -8.90 2.63 -4.93
CA GLY A 79 -9.80 3.46 -5.73
C GLY A 79 -11.01 2.67 -6.22
N ASN A 80 -10.78 1.48 -6.80
CA ASN A 80 -11.84 0.60 -7.30
C ASN A 80 -12.80 0.13 -6.20
N PHE A 81 -12.32 -0.05 -4.96
CA PHE A 81 -13.16 -0.41 -3.82
C PHE A 81 -14.01 0.80 -3.39
N LEU A 82 -13.39 1.96 -3.25
CA LEU A 82 -14.08 3.20 -2.86
C LEU A 82 -15.17 3.60 -3.86
N ASP A 83 -14.93 3.45 -5.17
CA ASP A 83 -15.92 3.73 -6.21
C ASP A 83 -17.17 2.85 -6.12
N LYS A 84 -17.05 1.66 -5.52
CA LYS A 84 -18.14 0.69 -5.37
C LYS A 84 -18.91 0.85 -4.06
N LEU A 85 -18.43 1.68 -3.13
CA LEU A 85 -19.13 1.90 -1.87
C LEU A 85 -20.38 2.76 -2.10
N ASN A 86 -21.52 2.30 -1.58
CA ASN A 86 -22.77 3.06 -1.58
C ASN A 86 -22.81 4.16 -0.49
N LYS A 87 -21.69 4.41 0.19
CA LYS A 87 -21.54 5.39 1.27
C LYS A 87 -20.46 6.39 0.87
N ASP A 88 -20.70 7.67 1.15
CA ASP A 88 -19.66 8.70 1.07
C ASP A 88 -18.61 8.49 2.16
N VAL A 89 -17.51 7.84 1.79
CA VAL A 89 -16.26 7.82 2.56
C VAL A 89 -15.39 8.95 2.05
N ARG A 90 -14.91 9.81 2.94
CA ARG A 90 -14.00 10.89 2.53
C ARG A 90 -12.66 10.27 2.11
N SER A 91 -12.36 10.31 0.83
CA SER A 91 -11.09 9.82 0.29
C SER A 91 -10.17 10.98 -0.08
N VAL A 92 -8.87 10.81 0.19
CA VAL A 92 -7.82 11.77 -0.14
C VAL A 92 -6.75 11.04 -0.93
N GLU A 93 -6.80 11.19 -2.25
CA GLU A 93 -5.74 10.73 -3.15
C GLU A 93 -4.60 11.76 -3.13
N LEU A 94 -3.49 11.41 -2.48
CA LEU A 94 -2.42 12.35 -2.16
C LEU A 94 -1.77 12.92 -3.42
N ILE A 95 -1.58 12.13 -4.47
CA ILE A 95 -0.97 12.63 -5.72
C ILE A 95 -1.83 13.72 -6.40
N SER A 96 -3.15 13.62 -6.25
CA SER A 96 -4.14 14.50 -6.87
C SER A 96 -4.55 15.65 -5.95
N THR A 97 -4.04 15.69 -4.71
CA THR A 97 -4.42 16.68 -3.70
C THR A 97 -3.77 18.05 -4.01
N PRO A 98 -4.51 19.17 -3.94
CA PRO A 98 -3.93 20.50 -4.12
C PRO A 98 -2.76 20.75 -3.17
N GLY A 99 -1.65 21.25 -3.72
CA GLY A 99 -0.40 21.48 -2.97
C GLY A 99 0.61 20.33 -3.07
N THR A 100 0.22 19.17 -3.61
CA THR A 100 1.18 18.08 -3.87
C THR A 100 2.10 18.43 -5.03
N THR A 101 3.41 18.36 -4.81
CA THR A 101 4.42 18.48 -5.86
C THR A 101 4.76 17.10 -6.41
N VAL A 102 4.37 16.83 -7.65
CA VAL A 102 4.70 15.57 -8.34
C VAL A 102 6.07 15.72 -9.01
N LEU A 103 7.01 14.88 -8.61
CA LEU A 103 8.35 14.82 -9.19
C LEU A 103 8.40 13.74 -10.28
N SER A 104 9.16 14.00 -11.34
CA SER A 104 9.46 12.99 -12.36
C SER A 104 10.27 11.83 -11.76
N TYR A 105 10.13 10.64 -12.34
CA TYR A 105 10.99 9.52 -12.02
C TYR A 105 12.47 9.92 -12.15
N ARG A 106 13.28 9.49 -11.18
CA ARG A 106 14.72 9.71 -11.21
C ARG A 106 15.32 8.75 -12.23
N ASN A 107 15.77 9.29 -13.37
CA ASN A 107 16.46 8.53 -14.42
C ASN A 107 17.98 8.45 -14.22
N THR A 108 18.53 9.07 -13.17
CA THR A 108 19.94 8.93 -12.82
C THR A 108 20.11 7.70 -11.94
N ALA A 109 20.77 6.68 -12.48
CA ALA A 109 21.23 5.51 -11.75
C ALA A 109 22.29 5.92 -10.71
N ILE A 110 21.85 6.37 -9.54
CA ILE A 110 22.75 6.59 -8.39
C ILE A 110 23.16 5.23 -7.77
N PHE A 111 22.57 4.13 -8.24
CA PHE A 111 22.89 2.77 -7.80
C PHE A 111 23.94 2.06 -8.66
N GLU A 112 24.47 2.67 -9.73
CA GLU A 112 25.45 2.04 -10.63
C GLU A 112 26.93 2.21 -10.20
N ASP A 113 27.25 3.12 -9.27
CA ASP A 113 28.64 3.43 -8.90
C ASP A 113 29.24 2.58 -7.75
N TYR A 114 28.64 1.44 -7.38
CA TYR A 114 29.20 0.51 -6.37
C TYR A 114 29.56 -0.89 -6.90
N VAL A 115 29.67 -1.06 -8.22
CA VAL A 115 30.20 -2.29 -8.83
C VAL A 115 31.47 -2.00 -9.62
N ASP A 116 32.47 -1.43 -8.96
CA ASP A 116 33.85 -1.54 -9.44
C ASP A 116 34.54 -2.73 -8.76
N GLY A 117 34.97 -3.69 -9.56
CA GLY A 117 36.04 -4.61 -9.15
C GLY A 117 35.83 -6.10 -9.28
N HIS A 118 35.14 -6.65 -10.30
CA HIS A 118 35.45 -8.01 -10.77
C HIS A 118 35.46 -8.10 -12.30
N ASN A 119 36.64 -7.84 -12.84
CA ASN A 119 37.08 -8.32 -14.14
C ASN A 119 37.04 -9.86 -14.14
N HIS A 120 36.10 -10.45 -14.87
CA HIS A 120 36.26 -11.82 -15.35
C HIS A 120 36.03 -11.84 -16.86
N GLU A 121 37.15 -12.11 -17.52
CA GLU A 121 37.33 -12.36 -18.93
C GLU A 121 36.47 -13.55 -19.41
N GLY A 122 36.26 -13.58 -20.72
CA GLY A 122 35.22 -14.35 -21.38
C GLY A 122 35.25 -15.86 -21.19
N HIS A 123 34.08 -16.46 -21.35
CA HIS A 123 33.93 -17.87 -21.67
C HIS A 123 32.87 -18.04 -22.76
N GLU A 124 33.43 -18.28 -23.95
CA GLU A 124 33.01 -19.10 -25.08
C GLU A 124 31.67 -19.87 -24.98
N GLU A 125 30.99 -19.85 -26.12
CA GLU A 125 29.78 -20.57 -26.49
C GLU A 125 29.97 -22.09 -26.40
N HIS A 126 29.02 -22.79 -25.77
CA HIS A 126 28.89 -24.25 -25.88
C HIS A 126 27.53 -24.61 -26.46
N GLU A 127 27.58 -24.96 -27.75
CA GLU A 127 26.60 -25.77 -28.48
C GLU A 127 26.59 -27.22 -27.98
N GLY A 128 25.40 -27.81 -27.94
CA GLY A 128 25.16 -29.26 -28.00
C GLY A 128 25.10 -30.02 -26.68
N HIS A 129 23.91 -30.55 -26.32
CA HIS A 129 23.72 -32.00 -26.21
C HIS A 129 22.23 -32.39 -26.15
N GLU A 130 21.99 -33.60 -26.62
CA GLU A 130 20.77 -34.15 -27.19
C GLU A 130 19.68 -34.63 -26.20
N GLU A 131 18.58 -34.99 -26.83
CA GLU A 131 17.34 -35.61 -26.38
C GLU A 131 17.50 -36.76 -25.37
N HIS A 132 16.54 -36.86 -24.45
CA HIS A 132 16.14 -38.14 -23.86
C HIS A 132 14.62 -38.23 -23.73
N GLU A 133 14.05 -39.10 -24.55
CA GLU A 133 12.70 -39.66 -24.43
C GLU A 133 12.60 -40.66 -23.25
N GLY A 134 11.41 -40.71 -22.65
CA GLY A 134 10.79 -41.93 -22.11
C GLY A 134 11.14 -42.36 -20.67
N HIS A 135 10.18 -42.24 -19.74
CA HIS A 135 9.41 -43.39 -19.22
C HIS A 135 8.45 -43.01 -18.07
N GLU A 136 7.17 -43.19 -18.38
CA GLU A 136 6.13 -43.95 -17.65
C GLU A 136 5.66 -43.67 -16.22
N GLU A 137 4.36 -43.93 -16.12
CA GLU A 137 3.37 -43.74 -15.08
C GLU A 137 3.67 -44.53 -13.80
N HIS A 138 3.14 -44.06 -12.67
CA HIS A 138 2.50 -44.96 -11.70
C HIS A 138 1.50 -44.20 -10.82
N GLU A 139 0.22 -44.59 -10.96
CA GLU A 139 -0.83 -44.37 -9.97
C GLU A 139 -0.54 -45.13 -8.66
N GLY A 140 -0.98 -44.54 -7.55
CA GLY A 140 -0.96 -45.17 -6.22
C GLY A 140 -1.93 -44.47 -5.28
N HIS A 141 -3.21 -44.85 -5.37
CA HIS A 141 -4.27 -44.54 -4.43
C HIS A 141 -4.21 -45.55 -3.27
N GLU A 142 -4.11 -45.07 -2.02
CA GLU A 142 -4.93 -45.48 -0.85
C GLU A 142 -5.08 -44.29 0.11
#